data_AF-A0A7C3HM29-F1
#
_entry.id   AF-A0A7C3HM29-F1
#
_cell.length_a   1.000
_cell.length_b   1.000
_cell.length_c   1.000
_cell.angle_alpha   90.00
_cell.angle_beta   90.00
_cell.angle_gamma   90.00
#
_symmetry.space_group_name_H-M   'P 1'
#
loop_
_entity.id
_entity.type
_entity.pdbx_description
1 polymer ?
#
loop_
_entity_poly.entity_id
_entity_poly.type
_entity_poly.pdbx_seq_one_letter_code
_entity_poly.pdbx_strand_id
1 'polypeptide(L)'
;MKAAAAALAAGLAVLLMIPAASFFYEAGGPEACARCHEMGAPVGEWRHSTHRGVPCSACHGDALTADPRFHLTNARRVVEHWRGEAGARGQLGPAEIRAMLPRCQKCHQQEFASWSSGPHAIAYRSIFLDEKHNSSRHLMDDCLRCHGMHFDGGIRDLVEPLSTKGPWRLRRAELMEAPAIPCMTCHSIHRRGARHEDRRLEAKVSGPRQEKFRPSLAFFDRRSMAPVEVALLPLPDMREKGRPVKMSPDPRQALCYQCHAPLSTREVFSGDDRTPAGVHEGISCLACHDRHRQTTRASCANCHPRLSNCGLDVEKMDTTFANKNSRHNIHTVKCADCHPKGVPARRPRMAENLD
;
A
#
# COMPACT_ATOMS: atom_id res chain seq x y z
N MET A 1 21.49 -29.59 -44.98
CA MET A 1 22.44 -28.75 -44.20
C MET A 1 22.21 -27.25 -44.39
N LYS A 2 22.14 -26.71 -45.63
CA LYS A 2 21.95 -25.26 -45.86
C LYS A 2 20.64 -24.68 -45.28
N ALA A 3 19.51 -25.40 -45.41
CA ALA A 3 18.23 -24.96 -44.86
C ALA A 3 18.20 -24.95 -43.31
N ALA A 4 18.84 -25.95 -42.68
CA ALA A 4 18.97 -26.02 -41.22
C ALA A 4 19.89 -24.91 -40.68
N ALA A 5 20.99 -24.61 -41.38
CA ALA A 5 21.88 -23.51 -41.03
C ALA A 5 21.20 -22.13 -41.21
N ALA A 6 20.40 -21.95 -42.26
CA ALA A 6 19.62 -20.73 -42.48
C ALA A 6 18.53 -20.54 -41.42
N ALA A 7 17.81 -21.61 -41.05
CA ALA A 7 16.82 -21.57 -39.97
C ALA A 7 17.47 -21.28 -38.61
N LEU A 8 18.64 -21.87 -38.32
CA LEU A 8 19.40 -21.62 -37.10
C LEU A 8 19.90 -20.17 -37.06
N ALA A 9 20.43 -19.64 -38.17
CA ALA A 9 20.90 -18.26 -38.25
C ALA A 9 19.75 -17.25 -38.09
N ALA A 10 18.60 -17.51 -38.70
CA ALA A 10 17.40 -16.70 -38.51
C ALA A 10 16.89 -16.75 -37.06
N GLY A 11 16.88 -17.93 -36.45
CA GLY A 11 16.53 -18.11 -35.04
C GLY A 11 17.48 -17.35 -34.10
N LEU A 12 18.80 -17.43 -34.35
CA LEU A 12 19.81 -16.71 -33.56
C LEU A 12 19.68 -15.19 -33.72
N ALA A 13 19.42 -14.71 -34.94
CA ALA A 13 19.22 -13.29 -35.21
C ALA A 13 17.99 -12.75 -34.45
N VAL A 14 16.86 -13.48 -34.47
CA VAL A 14 15.67 -13.10 -33.69
C VAL A 14 15.98 -13.10 -32.20
N LEU A 15 16.73 -14.09 -31.70
CA LEU A 15 17.07 -14.21 -30.28
C LEU A 15 18.00 -13.06 -29.81
N LEU A 16 18.90 -12.58 -30.66
CA LEU A 16 19.79 -11.45 -30.39
C LEU A 16 19.10 -10.08 -30.53
N MET A 17 18.08 -9.96 -31.39
CA MET A 17 17.31 -8.72 -31.57
C MET A 17 16.49 -8.33 -30.32
N ILE A 18 16.07 -9.33 -29.53
CA ILE A 18 15.25 -9.13 -28.32
C ILE A 18 15.98 -8.32 -27.23
N PRO A 19 17.22 -8.67 -26.78
CA PRO A 19 17.98 -7.83 -25.87
C PRO A 19 18.49 -6.55 -26.54
N ALA A 20 18.80 -6.56 -27.84
CA ALA A 20 19.22 -5.36 -28.57
C ALA A 20 18.17 -4.24 -28.57
N ALA A 21 16.88 -4.59 -28.65
CA ALA A 21 15.79 -3.62 -28.50
C ALA A 21 15.75 -2.98 -27.10
N SER A 22 16.19 -3.70 -26.06
CA SER A 22 16.29 -3.15 -24.70
C SER A 22 17.50 -2.21 -24.59
N PHE A 23 18.63 -2.59 -25.19
CA PHE A 23 19.80 -1.70 -25.32
C PHE A 23 19.47 -0.38 -26.03
N PHE A 24 18.59 -0.40 -27.05
CA PHE A 24 18.16 0.82 -27.73
C PHE A 24 17.50 1.84 -26.78
N TYR A 25 16.66 1.37 -25.85
CA TYR A 25 16.02 2.24 -24.85
C TYR A 25 16.98 2.69 -23.74
N GLU A 26 18.05 1.94 -23.48
CA GLU A 26 19.04 2.24 -22.44
C GLU A 26 20.18 3.14 -22.92
N ALA A 27 20.47 3.11 -24.22
CA ALA A 27 21.52 3.89 -24.84
C ALA A 27 21.25 5.40 -24.71
N GLY A 28 21.89 6.03 -23.72
CA GLY A 28 21.78 7.46 -23.43
C GLY A 28 21.09 7.80 -22.10
N GLY A 29 20.73 6.80 -21.30
CA GLY A 29 20.21 7.00 -19.95
C GLY A 29 18.91 7.82 -19.89
N PRO A 30 18.62 8.48 -18.74
CA PRO A 30 17.37 9.22 -18.57
C PRO A 30 17.12 10.31 -19.63
N GLU A 31 18.18 10.90 -20.18
CA GLU A 31 18.08 11.92 -21.25
C GLU A 31 17.57 11.34 -22.57
N ALA A 32 17.90 10.09 -22.89
CA ALA A 32 17.32 9.43 -24.06
C ALA A 32 15.81 9.24 -23.89
N CYS A 33 15.39 8.76 -22.71
CA CYS A 33 13.99 8.58 -22.38
C CYS A 33 13.23 9.92 -22.37
N ALA A 34 13.82 10.99 -21.83
CA ALA A 34 13.19 12.30 -21.73
C ALA A 34 12.79 12.91 -23.10
N ARG A 35 13.44 12.46 -24.19
CA ARG A 35 13.13 12.90 -25.56
C ARG A 35 11.89 12.24 -26.15
N CYS A 36 11.41 11.14 -25.56
CA CYS A 36 10.19 10.48 -25.99
C CYS A 36 8.96 11.20 -25.44
N HIS A 37 7.93 11.38 -26.25
CA HIS A 37 6.71 12.11 -25.87
C HIS A 37 5.96 11.45 -24.69
N GLU A 38 6.05 10.13 -24.55
CA GLU A 38 5.40 9.36 -23.48
C GLU A 38 6.20 9.35 -22.16
N MET A 39 7.51 9.64 -22.21
CA MET A 39 8.44 9.50 -21.09
C MET A 39 8.94 10.84 -20.54
N GLY A 40 8.82 11.95 -21.28
CA GLY A 40 9.29 13.27 -20.85
C GLY A 40 8.73 13.68 -19.48
N ALA A 41 7.42 13.55 -19.27
CA ALA A 41 6.79 13.89 -17.99
C ALA A 41 7.21 12.93 -16.84
N PRO A 42 7.14 11.58 -16.99
CA PRO A 42 7.66 10.66 -15.97
C PRO A 42 9.14 10.89 -15.59
N VAL A 43 10.01 11.19 -16.56
CA VAL A 43 11.42 11.51 -16.30
C VAL A 43 11.55 12.86 -15.59
N GLY A 44 10.76 13.86 -15.98
CA GLY A 44 10.68 15.15 -15.29
C GLY A 44 10.30 15.02 -13.81
N GLU A 45 9.33 14.16 -13.48
CA GLU A 45 8.98 13.85 -12.09
C GLU A 45 10.09 13.09 -11.38
N TRP A 46 10.69 12.08 -12.02
CA TRP A 46 11.84 11.36 -11.47
C TRP A 46 12.99 12.30 -11.10
N ARG A 47 13.35 13.27 -11.97
CA ARG A 47 14.43 14.25 -11.74
C ARG A 47 14.27 15.05 -10.45
N HIS A 48 13.03 15.29 -10.01
CA HIS A 48 12.73 16.05 -8.80
C HIS A 48 12.35 15.15 -7.63
N SER A 49 12.29 13.83 -7.84
CA SER A 49 11.82 12.88 -6.85
C SER A 49 12.83 12.59 -5.75
N THR A 50 12.35 11.96 -4.68
CA THR A 50 13.22 11.39 -3.63
C THR A 50 14.14 10.28 -4.16
N HIS A 51 13.83 9.71 -5.33
CA HIS A 51 14.60 8.64 -5.99
C HIS A 51 15.43 9.12 -7.18
N ARG A 52 15.60 10.44 -7.39
CA ARG A 52 16.34 11.02 -8.53
C ARG A 52 17.80 10.59 -8.68
N GLY A 53 18.39 9.97 -7.66
CA GLY A 53 19.74 9.39 -7.70
C GLY A 53 19.78 7.89 -8.00
N VAL A 54 18.62 7.24 -8.15
CA VAL A 54 18.50 5.81 -8.44
C VAL A 54 18.31 5.66 -9.96
N PRO A 55 19.14 4.87 -10.66
CA PRO A 55 18.99 4.67 -12.10
C PRO A 55 17.66 3.98 -12.40
N CYS A 56 17.01 4.35 -13.50
CA CYS A 56 15.71 3.80 -13.90
C CYS A 56 15.73 2.27 -13.95
N SER A 57 16.84 1.66 -14.40
CA SER A 57 17.03 0.22 -14.50
C SER A 57 16.93 -0.52 -13.16
N ALA A 58 17.30 0.11 -12.05
CA ALA A 58 17.17 -0.49 -10.73
C ALA A 58 15.70 -0.79 -10.36
N CYS A 59 14.75 -0.06 -10.94
CA CYS A 59 13.32 -0.22 -10.70
C CYS A 59 12.56 -0.83 -11.89
N HIS A 60 12.86 -0.40 -13.12
CA HIS A 60 12.15 -0.78 -14.34
C HIS A 60 12.80 -1.95 -15.09
N GLY A 61 14.06 -2.26 -14.83
CA GLY A 61 14.81 -3.31 -15.51
C GLY A 61 15.70 -2.74 -16.61
N ASP A 62 16.54 -3.61 -17.13
CA ASP A 62 17.54 -3.33 -18.16
C ASP A 62 17.64 -4.53 -19.14
N ALA A 63 18.57 -4.44 -20.09
CA ALA A 63 18.82 -5.44 -21.11
C ALA A 63 19.26 -6.79 -20.53
N LEU A 64 19.63 -6.83 -19.24
CA LEU A 64 19.99 -8.05 -18.51
C LEU A 64 18.83 -8.59 -17.66
N THR A 65 17.64 -7.99 -17.75
CA THR A 65 16.45 -8.48 -17.05
C THR A 65 16.04 -9.83 -17.58
N ALA A 66 16.21 -10.88 -16.76
CA ALA A 66 15.97 -12.26 -17.18
C ALA A 66 14.51 -12.61 -17.56
N ASP A 67 13.53 -11.74 -17.32
CA ASP A 67 12.14 -11.99 -17.69
C ASP A 67 11.93 -11.78 -19.19
N PRO A 68 11.64 -12.82 -19.99
CA PRO A 68 11.42 -12.69 -21.43
C PRO A 68 10.25 -11.76 -21.78
N ARG A 69 9.26 -11.63 -20.87
CA ARG A 69 8.10 -10.74 -21.07
C ARG A 69 8.53 -9.28 -21.10
N PHE A 70 9.54 -8.90 -20.32
CA PHE A 70 10.09 -7.54 -20.33
C PHE A 70 10.59 -7.17 -21.73
N HIS A 71 11.42 -8.04 -22.32
CA HIS A 71 11.97 -7.78 -23.64
C HIS A 71 10.92 -7.86 -24.76
N LEU A 72 9.96 -8.79 -24.67
CA LEU A 72 8.87 -8.88 -25.63
C LEU A 72 7.99 -7.63 -25.61
N THR A 73 7.73 -7.06 -24.43
CA THR A 73 7.02 -5.79 -24.30
C THR A 73 7.80 -4.64 -24.95
N ASN A 74 9.11 -4.56 -24.74
CA ASN A 74 9.95 -3.54 -25.38
C ASN A 74 9.94 -3.68 -26.91
N ALA A 75 10.10 -4.90 -27.43
CA ALA A 75 10.04 -5.17 -28.87
C ALA A 75 8.68 -4.81 -29.47
N ARG A 76 7.58 -5.14 -28.78
CA ARG A 76 6.22 -4.75 -29.18
C ARG A 76 6.07 -3.23 -29.25
N ARG A 77 6.56 -2.49 -28.24
CA ARG A 77 6.52 -1.02 -28.25
C ARG A 77 7.28 -0.42 -29.43
N VAL A 78 8.44 -0.98 -29.79
CA VAL A 78 9.18 -0.53 -30.99
C VAL A 78 8.31 -0.69 -32.24
N VAL A 79 7.61 -1.81 -32.38
CA VAL A 79 6.69 -2.06 -33.52
C VAL A 79 5.50 -1.10 -33.49
N GLU A 80 4.90 -0.84 -32.32
CA GLU A 80 3.78 0.11 -32.17
C GLU A 80 4.21 1.53 -32.56
N HIS A 81 5.39 1.98 -32.12
CA HIS A 81 5.98 3.26 -32.53
C HIS A 81 6.24 3.32 -34.03
N TRP A 82 6.81 2.25 -34.61
CA TRP A 82 7.05 2.16 -36.05
C TRP A 82 5.76 2.24 -36.88
N ARG A 83 4.66 1.70 -36.37
CA ARG A 83 3.33 1.73 -37.02
C ARG A 83 2.55 3.01 -36.75
N GLY A 84 3.04 3.90 -35.88
CA GLY A 84 2.28 5.07 -35.44
C GLY A 84 1.09 4.73 -34.53
N GLU A 85 1.08 3.54 -33.93
CA GLU A 85 0.03 3.03 -33.03
C GLU A 85 0.36 3.27 -31.55
N ALA A 86 1.53 3.84 -31.25
CA ALA A 86 1.95 4.12 -29.88
C ALA A 86 1.00 5.15 -29.22
N GLY A 87 0.37 4.72 -28.14
CA GLY A 87 -0.53 5.57 -27.36
C GLY A 87 0.23 6.58 -26.48
N ALA A 88 -0.45 7.65 -26.09
CA ALA A 88 0.15 8.75 -25.31
C ALA A 88 0.51 8.41 -23.84
N ARG A 89 0.25 7.19 -23.35
CA ARG A 89 0.40 6.85 -21.92
C ARG A 89 1.42 5.72 -21.70
N GLY A 90 2.60 6.09 -21.22
CA GLY A 90 3.63 5.17 -20.72
C GLY A 90 3.36 4.64 -19.30
N GLN A 91 2.10 4.46 -18.89
CA GLN A 91 1.79 3.95 -17.55
C GLN A 91 2.25 2.50 -17.39
N LEU A 92 2.79 2.17 -16.21
CA LEU A 92 3.15 0.80 -15.89
C LEU A 92 1.89 -0.05 -15.76
N GLY A 93 1.89 -1.19 -16.44
CA GLY A 93 0.87 -2.20 -16.26
C GLY A 93 0.98 -2.92 -14.90
N PRO A 94 -0.05 -3.70 -14.53
CA PRO A 94 -0.07 -4.48 -13.30
C PRO A 94 1.12 -5.44 -13.15
N ALA A 95 1.55 -6.04 -14.25
CA ALA A 95 2.63 -7.02 -14.26
C ALA A 95 3.97 -6.36 -13.93
N GLU A 96 4.21 -5.17 -14.47
CA GLU A 96 5.39 -4.36 -14.21
C GLU A 96 5.43 -3.89 -12.75
N ILE A 97 4.30 -3.47 -12.18
CA ILE A 97 4.21 -3.13 -10.75
C ILE A 97 4.59 -4.34 -9.87
N ARG A 98 4.11 -5.54 -10.21
CA ARG A 98 4.48 -6.77 -9.50
C ARG A 98 5.96 -7.12 -9.67
N ALA A 99 6.52 -6.95 -10.86
CA ALA A 99 7.93 -7.21 -11.14
C ALA A 99 8.86 -6.22 -10.42
N MET A 100 8.39 -5.00 -10.16
CA MET A 100 9.14 -3.97 -9.44
C MET A 100 9.17 -4.21 -7.93
N LEU A 101 8.14 -4.85 -7.36
CA LEU A 101 8.03 -5.08 -5.93
C LEU A 101 9.28 -5.73 -5.27
N PRO A 102 9.85 -6.85 -5.78
CA PRO A 102 11.08 -7.41 -5.20
C PRO A 102 12.30 -6.52 -5.40
N ARG A 103 12.29 -5.57 -6.35
CA ARG A 103 13.39 -4.62 -6.54
C ARG A 103 13.43 -3.58 -5.42
N CYS A 104 12.28 -3.23 -4.84
CA CYS A 104 12.19 -2.38 -3.65
C CYS A 104 13.00 -2.98 -2.49
N GLN A 105 12.97 -4.31 -2.31
CA GLN A 105 13.68 -5.02 -1.24
C GLN A 105 15.20 -4.80 -1.27
N LYS A 106 15.80 -4.58 -2.45
CA LYS A 106 17.25 -4.39 -2.57
C LYS A 106 17.77 -3.24 -1.70
N CYS A 107 16.97 -2.17 -1.57
CA CYS A 107 17.30 -1.00 -0.74
C CYS A 107 16.43 -0.92 0.54
N HIS A 108 15.16 -1.34 0.48
CA HIS A 108 14.19 -1.25 1.58
C HIS A 108 13.97 -2.60 2.28
N GLN A 109 15.05 -3.23 2.74
CA GLN A 109 15.00 -4.59 3.27
C GLN A 109 14.10 -4.70 4.51
N GLN A 110 14.19 -3.75 5.44
CA GLN A 110 13.44 -3.77 6.70
C GLN A 110 11.96 -3.47 6.47
N GLU A 111 11.64 -2.47 5.65
CA GLU A 111 10.28 -2.12 5.28
C GLU A 111 9.61 -3.24 4.51
N PHE A 112 10.32 -3.86 3.57
CA PHE A 112 9.82 -5.00 2.82
C PHE A 112 9.53 -6.20 3.74
N ALA A 113 10.48 -6.58 4.61
CA ALA A 113 10.28 -7.68 5.56
C ALA A 113 9.12 -7.42 6.54
N SER A 114 8.97 -6.15 6.98
CA SER A 114 7.86 -5.73 7.83
C SER A 114 6.53 -5.83 7.08
N TRP A 115 6.45 -5.32 5.86
CA TRP A 115 5.26 -5.41 5.02
C TRP A 115 4.90 -6.86 4.68
N SER A 116 5.87 -7.66 4.24
CA SER A 116 5.67 -9.05 3.81
C SER A 116 5.21 -9.98 4.94
N SER A 117 5.52 -9.63 6.20
CA SER A 117 5.05 -10.34 7.39
C SER A 117 3.78 -9.75 7.99
N GLY A 118 3.29 -8.64 7.44
CA GLY A 118 2.08 -7.95 7.88
C GLY A 118 0.84 -8.35 7.07
N PRO A 119 -0.36 -7.95 7.54
CA PRO A 119 -1.63 -8.25 6.88
C PRO A 119 -1.80 -7.54 5.52
N HIS A 120 -1.02 -6.50 5.23
CA HIS A 120 -1.08 -5.80 3.94
C HIS A 120 -0.31 -6.50 2.81
N ALA A 121 0.47 -7.54 3.10
CA ALA A 121 1.00 -8.42 2.06
C ALA A 121 0.01 -9.53 1.64
N ILE A 122 -1.26 -9.39 2.02
CA ILE A 122 -2.31 -10.37 1.74
C ILE A 122 -2.43 -10.65 0.23
N ALA A 123 -2.54 -11.94 -0.09
CA ALA A 123 -2.62 -12.39 -1.46
C ALA A 123 -4.04 -12.26 -2.04
N TYR A 124 -4.16 -12.19 -3.36
CA TYR A 124 -5.47 -12.17 -4.03
C TYR A 124 -6.35 -13.35 -3.60
N ARG A 125 -5.79 -14.57 -3.45
CA ARG A 125 -6.59 -15.73 -3.04
C ARG A 125 -7.26 -15.53 -1.68
N SER A 126 -6.57 -14.89 -0.73
CA SER A 126 -7.07 -14.71 0.64
C SER A 126 -8.20 -13.68 0.72
N ILE A 127 -8.30 -12.77 -0.25
CA ILE A 127 -9.40 -11.80 -0.34
C ILE A 127 -10.53 -12.36 -1.20
N PHE A 128 -10.21 -12.76 -2.43
CA PHE A 128 -11.21 -13.02 -3.46
C PHE A 128 -11.77 -14.43 -3.45
N LEU A 129 -11.15 -15.36 -2.70
CA LEU A 129 -11.65 -16.72 -2.51
C LEU A 129 -12.07 -16.99 -1.06
N ASP A 130 -12.25 -15.95 -0.23
CA ASP A 130 -12.73 -16.12 1.13
C ASP A 130 -14.20 -16.57 1.13
N GLU A 131 -14.45 -17.83 1.48
CA GLU A 131 -15.78 -18.43 1.41
C GLU A 131 -16.78 -17.75 2.35
N LYS A 132 -16.32 -17.32 3.53
CA LYS A 132 -17.18 -16.69 4.54
C LYS A 132 -17.66 -15.32 4.05
N HIS A 133 -16.76 -14.52 3.49
CA HIS A 133 -17.10 -13.24 2.89
C HIS A 133 -17.98 -13.43 1.67
N ASN A 134 -17.54 -14.24 0.69
CA ASN A 134 -18.19 -14.34 -0.60
C ASN A 134 -19.59 -14.98 -0.51
N SER A 135 -19.83 -15.87 0.46
CA SER A 135 -21.17 -16.44 0.70
C SER A 135 -22.18 -15.43 1.26
N SER A 136 -21.70 -14.35 1.89
CA SER A 136 -22.54 -13.30 2.49
C SER A 136 -22.61 -12.03 1.65
N ARG A 137 -21.66 -11.80 0.75
CA ARG A 137 -21.57 -10.59 -0.07
C ARG A 137 -21.09 -10.90 -1.48
N HIS A 138 -21.78 -10.33 -2.47
CA HIS A 138 -21.35 -10.39 -3.86
C HIS A 138 -20.05 -9.61 -4.07
N LEU A 139 -19.10 -10.23 -4.75
CA LEU A 139 -17.91 -9.57 -5.26
C LEU A 139 -18.30 -8.57 -6.35
N MET A 140 -17.70 -7.38 -6.30
CA MET A 140 -18.01 -6.25 -7.18
C MET A 140 -16.75 -5.44 -7.50
N ASP A 141 -16.80 -4.59 -8.52
CA ASP A 141 -15.64 -3.78 -8.95
C ASP A 141 -15.12 -2.86 -7.83
N ASP A 142 -15.99 -2.42 -6.93
CA ASP A 142 -15.60 -1.59 -5.78
C ASP A 142 -14.62 -2.32 -4.82
N CYS A 143 -14.58 -3.66 -4.81
CA CYS A 143 -13.56 -4.41 -4.08
C CYS A 143 -12.14 -4.03 -4.55
N LEU A 144 -11.97 -3.75 -5.85
CA LEU A 144 -10.69 -3.38 -6.47
C LEU A 144 -10.23 -1.97 -6.10
N ARG A 145 -11.08 -1.14 -5.48
CA ARG A 145 -10.68 0.18 -4.98
C ARG A 145 -9.63 0.09 -3.87
N CYS A 146 -9.62 -1.02 -3.14
CA CYS A 146 -8.71 -1.23 -2.01
C CYS A 146 -7.92 -2.53 -2.16
N HIS A 147 -8.54 -3.60 -2.68
CA HIS A 147 -7.92 -4.90 -2.82
C HIS A 147 -7.66 -5.20 -4.30
N GLY A 148 -6.45 -4.97 -4.79
CA GLY A 148 -6.13 -5.14 -6.21
C GLY A 148 -6.25 -3.85 -7.02
N MET A 149 -5.85 -2.73 -6.42
CA MET A 149 -5.92 -1.38 -7.02
C MET A 149 -5.14 -1.24 -8.34
N HIS A 150 -4.07 -2.04 -8.46
CA HIS A 150 -3.25 -2.14 -9.67
C HIS A 150 -3.67 -3.27 -10.60
N PHE A 151 -4.79 -3.98 -10.37
CA PHE A 151 -5.29 -4.97 -11.32
C PHE A 151 -5.74 -4.29 -12.62
N ASP A 152 -5.63 -4.92 -13.78
CA ASP A 152 -6.18 -4.36 -15.02
C ASP A 152 -7.40 -5.18 -15.43
N GLY A 153 -8.56 -4.52 -15.51
CA GLY A 153 -9.88 -5.14 -15.65
C GLY A 153 -10.83 -4.94 -14.46
N GLY A 154 -12.02 -5.53 -14.58
CA GLY A 154 -13.04 -5.55 -13.54
C GLY A 154 -13.02 -6.85 -12.73
N ILE A 155 -13.86 -6.95 -11.70
CA ILE A 155 -13.97 -8.12 -10.83
C ILE A 155 -14.30 -9.39 -11.62
N ARG A 156 -15.08 -9.25 -12.70
CA ARG A 156 -15.43 -10.35 -13.61
C ARG A 156 -14.22 -10.94 -14.32
N ASP A 157 -13.15 -10.18 -14.50
CA ASP A 157 -11.91 -10.61 -15.14
C ASP A 157 -10.95 -11.26 -14.13
N LEU A 158 -11.22 -11.06 -12.83
CA LEU A 158 -10.41 -11.55 -11.73
C LEU A 158 -10.91 -12.88 -11.17
N VAL A 159 -12.22 -12.99 -10.91
CA VAL A 159 -12.81 -14.11 -10.16
C VAL A 159 -14.10 -14.61 -10.80
N GLU A 160 -14.33 -15.91 -10.71
CA GLU A 160 -15.58 -16.54 -11.12
C GLU A 160 -15.98 -17.69 -10.18
N PRO A 161 -17.27 -17.98 -10.01
CA PRO A 161 -18.41 -17.20 -10.50
C PRO A 161 -18.61 -15.90 -9.70
N LEU A 162 -19.24 -14.90 -10.31
CA LEU A 162 -19.71 -13.71 -9.58
C LEU A 162 -21.07 -14.01 -8.92
N SER A 163 -21.02 -14.78 -7.85
CA SER A 163 -22.18 -15.29 -7.12
C SER A 163 -21.86 -15.42 -5.64
N THR A 164 -22.86 -15.45 -4.78
CA THR A 164 -22.70 -15.88 -3.38
C THR A 164 -22.66 -17.40 -3.23
N LYS A 165 -22.79 -18.15 -4.33
CA LYS A 165 -22.63 -19.61 -4.38
C LYS A 165 -21.31 -19.94 -5.08
N GLY A 166 -20.38 -20.48 -4.31
CA GLY A 166 -19.10 -20.97 -4.80
C GLY A 166 -19.19 -22.33 -5.52
N PRO A 167 -18.03 -22.97 -5.78
CA PRO A 167 -16.68 -22.53 -5.42
C PRO A 167 -16.18 -21.37 -6.30
N TRP A 168 -15.48 -20.41 -5.67
CA TRP A 168 -14.81 -19.32 -6.39
C TRP A 168 -13.42 -19.74 -6.84
N ARG A 169 -13.02 -19.26 -8.01
CA ARG A 169 -11.66 -19.42 -8.55
C ARG A 169 -11.20 -18.12 -9.19
N LEU A 170 -9.90 -17.86 -9.09
CA LEU A 170 -9.29 -16.79 -9.87
C LEU A 170 -9.20 -17.22 -11.33
N ARG A 171 -9.57 -16.32 -12.25
CA ARG A 171 -9.40 -16.56 -13.70
C ARG A 171 -7.94 -16.59 -14.13
N ARG A 172 -7.08 -15.93 -13.34
CA ARG A 172 -5.65 -15.74 -13.60
C ARG A 172 -4.84 -16.40 -12.50
N ALA A 173 -4.37 -17.61 -12.78
CA ALA A 173 -3.64 -18.43 -11.81
C ALA A 173 -2.38 -17.74 -11.29
N GLU A 174 -1.74 -16.90 -12.12
CA GLU A 174 -0.55 -16.14 -11.73
C GLU A 174 -0.78 -15.11 -10.62
N LEU A 175 -2.04 -14.80 -10.29
CA LEU A 175 -2.39 -13.86 -9.21
C LEU A 175 -2.61 -14.53 -7.86
N MET A 176 -2.73 -15.86 -7.77
CA MET A 176 -3.10 -16.55 -6.52
C MET A 176 -2.24 -16.16 -5.31
N GLU A 177 -0.93 -16.06 -5.53
CA GLU A 177 0.07 -15.70 -4.52
C GLU A 177 0.50 -14.23 -4.61
N ALA A 178 0.04 -13.49 -5.62
CA ALA A 178 0.41 -12.10 -5.78
C ALA A 178 -0.22 -11.25 -4.66
N PRO A 179 0.49 -10.24 -4.14
CA PRO A 179 -0.07 -9.34 -3.15
C PRO A 179 -1.14 -8.44 -3.77
N ALA A 180 -2.28 -8.32 -3.10
CA ALA A 180 -3.38 -7.45 -3.51
C ALA A 180 -3.14 -5.97 -3.16
N ILE A 181 -2.24 -5.70 -2.20
CA ILE A 181 -1.91 -4.36 -1.69
C ILE A 181 -0.38 -4.19 -1.72
N PRO A 182 0.23 -4.00 -2.90
CA PRO A 182 1.68 -3.80 -3.02
C PRO A 182 2.10 -2.42 -2.45
N CYS A 183 3.41 -2.19 -2.30
CA CYS A 183 3.94 -0.93 -1.75
C CYS A 183 3.36 0.33 -2.43
N MET A 184 3.13 0.26 -3.75
CA MET A 184 2.66 1.38 -4.57
C MET A 184 1.19 1.75 -4.31
N THR A 185 0.44 0.94 -3.58
CA THR A 185 -0.87 1.32 -3.05
C THR A 185 -0.75 2.52 -2.09
N CYS A 186 0.32 2.56 -1.29
CA CYS A 186 0.56 3.54 -0.23
C CYS A 186 1.73 4.49 -0.54
N HIS A 187 2.45 4.28 -1.64
CA HIS A 187 3.63 5.05 -1.99
C HIS A 187 3.68 5.46 -3.46
N SER A 188 4.10 6.69 -3.70
CA SER A 188 4.49 7.20 -5.02
C SER A 188 6.02 7.27 -5.13
N ILE A 189 6.57 6.62 -6.15
CA ILE A 189 8.03 6.49 -6.35
C ILE A 189 8.64 7.80 -6.86
N HIS A 190 8.02 8.41 -7.89
CA HIS A 190 8.51 9.64 -8.52
C HIS A 190 7.99 10.91 -7.83
N ARG A 191 7.60 10.83 -6.55
CA ARG A 191 7.16 12.02 -5.82
C ARG A 191 8.31 12.95 -5.50
N ARG A 192 8.11 14.24 -5.77
CA ARG A 192 9.04 15.33 -5.44
C ARG A 192 9.37 15.35 -3.96
N GLY A 193 10.64 15.59 -3.62
CA GLY A 193 11.08 15.71 -2.24
C GLY A 193 12.59 15.60 -2.04
N ALA A 194 13.05 15.82 -0.80
CA ALA A 194 14.45 15.68 -0.44
C ALA A 194 14.92 14.20 -0.50
N ARG A 195 16.18 13.96 -0.91
CA ARG A 195 16.73 12.59 -0.90
C ARG A 195 16.97 12.15 0.53
N HIS A 196 17.10 10.84 0.72
CA HIS A 196 17.38 10.28 2.04
C HIS A 196 18.63 10.87 2.71
N GLU A 197 19.71 11.10 1.96
CA GLU A 197 20.95 11.70 2.47
C GLU A 197 20.73 13.13 2.98
N ASP A 198 20.00 13.94 2.21
CA ASP A 198 19.64 15.30 2.57
C ASP A 198 18.79 15.31 3.87
N ARG A 199 17.95 14.28 4.07
CA ARG A 199 17.07 14.11 5.24
C ARG A 199 17.77 13.59 6.51
N ARG A 200 18.98 13.01 6.43
CA ARG A 200 19.73 12.62 7.64
C ARG A 200 20.04 13.83 8.53
N LEU A 201 20.14 15.01 7.93
CA LEU A 201 20.33 16.28 8.66
C LEU A 201 19.03 16.74 9.33
N GLU A 202 17.88 16.57 8.66
CA GLU A 202 16.55 16.88 9.20
C GLU A 202 16.10 15.93 10.32
N ALA A 203 16.58 14.68 10.34
CA ALA A 203 16.30 13.73 11.42
C ALA A 203 16.81 14.19 12.80
N LYS A 204 17.69 15.20 12.84
CA LYS A 204 18.14 15.87 14.07
C LYS A 204 17.16 16.91 14.59
N VAL A 205 16.13 17.27 13.82
CA VAL A 205 15.07 18.20 14.23
C VAL A 205 14.06 17.44 15.09
N SER A 206 14.14 17.62 16.40
CA SER A 206 13.20 17.04 17.36
C SER A 206 11.93 17.90 17.49
N GLY A 207 10.81 17.23 17.81
CA GLY A 207 9.58 17.89 18.24
C GLY A 207 8.67 18.36 17.09
N PRO A 208 7.86 19.41 17.30
CA PRO A 208 6.78 19.80 16.38
C PRO A 208 7.22 20.17 14.96
N ARG A 209 8.49 20.53 14.76
CA ARG A 209 9.08 20.87 13.46
C ARG A 209 9.53 19.65 12.66
N GLN A 210 9.48 18.45 13.26
CA GLN A 210 9.83 17.23 12.56
C GLN A 210 8.83 16.96 11.43
N GLU A 211 9.36 16.62 10.25
CA GLU A 211 8.55 16.31 9.08
C GLU A 211 7.60 15.13 9.37
N LYS A 212 6.29 15.39 9.30
CA LYS A 212 5.26 14.38 9.55
C LYS A 212 5.03 13.50 8.31
N PHE A 213 4.99 14.09 7.12
CA PHE A 213 4.75 13.36 5.88
C PHE A 213 6.08 13.00 5.23
N ARG A 214 6.34 11.71 5.04
CA ARG A 214 7.40 11.34 4.09
C ARG A 214 6.89 11.65 2.68
N PRO A 215 7.67 12.31 1.81
CA PRO A 215 7.20 12.67 0.48
C PRO A 215 6.67 11.48 -0.32
N SER A 216 7.18 10.27 -0.11
CA SER A 216 6.66 9.11 -0.84
C SER A 216 5.23 8.68 -0.47
N LEU A 217 4.64 9.09 0.67
CA LEU A 217 3.32 8.59 1.09
C LEU A 217 2.17 9.12 0.22
N ALA A 218 1.46 8.23 -0.47
CA ALA A 218 0.35 8.56 -1.36
C ALA A 218 -0.64 7.39 -1.46
N PHE A 219 -1.92 7.67 -1.70
CA PHE A 219 -2.91 6.65 -2.04
C PHE A 219 -2.98 6.50 -3.56
N PHE A 220 -2.83 5.29 -4.10
CA PHE A 220 -3.03 5.08 -5.53
C PHE A 220 -4.53 5.09 -5.88
N ASP A 221 -5.05 6.16 -6.46
CA ASP A 221 -6.45 6.15 -6.91
C ASP A 221 -6.58 5.37 -8.22
N ARG A 222 -7.24 4.21 -8.14
CA ARG A 222 -7.52 3.35 -9.28
C ARG A 222 -8.31 4.05 -10.38
N ARG A 223 -9.22 4.97 -10.04
CA ARG A 223 -10.12 5.59 -11.03
C ARG A 223 -9.35 6.55 -11.95
N SER A 224 -8.45 7.34 -11.37
CA SER A 224 -7.54 8.23 -12.12
C SER A 224 -6.26 7.53 -12.57
N MET A 225 -5.97 6.32 -12.07
CA MET A 225 -4.71 5.60 -12.25
C MET A 225 -3.50 6.45 -11.85
N ALA A 226 -3.65 7.19 -10.74
CA ALA A 226 -2.65 8.16 -10.28
C ALA A 226 -2.54 8.18 -8.75
N PRO A 227 -1.34 8.46 -8.20
CA PRO A 227 -1.18 8.65 -6.77
C PRO A 227 -1.77 9.99 -6.31
N VAL A 228 -2.51 9.96 -5.21
CA VAL A 228 -3.00 11.13 -4.46
C VAL A 228 -2.17 11.28 -3.21
N GLU A 229 -1.53 12.43 -3.05
CA GLU A 229 -0.66 12.69 -1.91
C GLU A 229 -1.41 12.60 -0.57
N VAL A 230 -0.81 12.00 0.46
CA VAL A 230 -1.46 11.89 1.78
C VAL A 230 -1.81 13.25 2.38
N ALA A 231 -1.06 14.31 2.07
CA ALA A 231 -1.36 15.67 2.52
C ALA A 231 -2.65 16.25 1.93
N LEU A 232 -3.16 15.67 0.83
CA LEU A 232 -4.40 16.07 0.17
C LEU A 232 -5.59 15.19 0.57
N LEU A 233 -5.35 14.11 1.33
CA LEU A 233 -6.41 13.21 1.77
C LEU A 233 -7.12 13.80 3.00
N PRO A 234 -8.45 13.96 2.97
CA PRO A 234 -9.18 14.47 4.12
C PRO A 234 -9.27 13.42 5.23
N LEU A 235 -9.29 13.88 6.47
CA LEU A 235 -9.77 13.06 7.58
C LEU A 235 -11.31 13.07 7.55
N PRO A 236 -11.96 11.91 7.66
CA PRO A 236 -13.42 11.84 7.68
C PRO A 236 -14.00 12.37 8.99
N ASP A 237 -15.18 12.99 8.90
CA ASP A 237 -16.02 13.23 10.08
C ASP A 237 -16.65 11.90 10.52
N MET A 238 -16.50 11.53 11.79
CA MET A 238 -17.01 10.27 12.33
C MET A 238 -18.10 10.50 13.39
N ARG A 239 -19.07 9.58 13.46
CA ARG A 239 -20.19 9.65 14.40
C ARG A 239 -20.40 8.33 15.14
N GLU A 240 -20.80 8.41 16.40
CA GLU A 240 -21.29 7.29 17.21
C GLU A 240 -22.71 7.63 17.65
N LYS A 241 -23.72 6.97 17.06
CA LYS A 241 -25.16 7.22 17.31
C LYS A 241 -25.51 8.70 17.17
N GLY A 242 -24.98 9.33 16.13
CA GLY A 242 -25.17 10.75 15.83
C GLY A 242 -24.22 11.71 16.58
N ARG A 243 -23.58 11.28 17.68
CA ARG A 243 -22.58 12.06 18.42
C ARG A 243 -21.28 12.15 17.61
N PRO A 244 -20.68 13.33 17.43
CA PRO A 244 -19.35 13.43 16.83
C PRO A 244 -18.29 12.67 17.65
N VAL A 245 -17.46 11.88 16.96
CA VAL A 245 -16.30 11.20 17.55
C VAL A 245 -15.06 12.07 17.32
N LYS A 246 -14.29 12.30 18.38
CA LYS A 246 -13.04 13.06 18.25
C LYS A 246 -12.01 12.24 17.47
N MET A 247 -11.61 12.74 16.32
CA MET A 247 -10.55 12.17 15.50
C MET A 247 -9.17 12.60 15.99
N SER A 248 -8.17 11.74 15.81
CA SER A 248 -6.79 12.17 16.01
C SER A 248 -6.42 13.24 14.97
N PRO A 249 -5.65 14.28 15.32
CA PRO A 249 -5.21 15.29 14.35
C PRO A 249 -4.02 14.81 13.51
N ASP A 250 -3.57 13.55 13.63
CA ASP A 250 -2.49 13.00 12.82
C ASP A 250 -2.97 12.80 11.38
N PRO A 251 -2.51 13.62 10.42
CA PRO A 251 -3.05 13.56 9.06
C PRO A 251 -2.59 12.31 8.30
N ARG A 252 -1.58 11.58 8.78
CA ARG A 252 -1.08 10.37 8.09
C ARG A 252 -2.12 9.25 8.06
N GLN A 253 -3.02 9.20 9.05
CA GLN A 253 -4.08 8.18 9.11
C GLN A 253 -5.16 8.38 8.03
N ALA A 254 -5.20 9.55 7.36
CA ALA A 254 -6.09 9.77 6.22
C ALA A 254 -5.86 8.73 5.10
N LEU A 255 -4.64 8.21 4.98
CA LEU A 255 -4.31 7.09 4.10
C LEU A 255 -5.04 5.80 4.50
N CYS A 256 -5.06 5.48 5.80
CA CYS A 256 -5.72 4.29 6.33
C CYS A 256 -7.22 4.33 6.05
N TYR A 257 -7.84 5.52 6.19
CA TYR A 257 -9.26 5.74 5.92
C TYR A 257 -9.65 5.59 4.44
N GLN A 258 -8.71 5.49 3.50
CA GLN A 258 -9.08 5.15 2.12
C GLN A 258 -9.56 3.69 2.00
N CYS A 259 -9.14 2.83 2.94
CA CYS A 259 -9.55 1.42 2.97
C CYS A 259 -10.44 1.10 4.18
N HIS A 260 -10.07 1.58 5.37
CA HIS A 260 -10.76 1.30 6.64
C HIS A 260 -11.74 2.43 7.00
N ALA A 261 -12.71 2.67 6.13
CA ALA A 261 -13.71 3.73 6.28
C ALA A 261 -15.10 3.18 6.65
N PRO A 262 -15.94 4.03 7.27
CA PRO A 262 -17.33 3.70 7.52
C PRO A 262 -18.12 3.67 6.21
N LEU A 263 -19.35 3.17 6.32
CA LEU A 263 -20.35 3.40 5.29
C LEU A 263 -20.67 4.89 5.17
N SER A 264 -21.44 5.26 4.14
CA SER A 264 -21.81 6.65 3.83
C SER A 264 -22.51 7.40 4.98
N THR A 265 -23.04 6.68 5.98
CA THR A 265 -23.65 7.24 7.19
C THR A 265 -22.64 7.89 8.13
N ARG A 266 -21.33 7.63 7.93
CA ARG A 266 -20.23 8.09 8.81
C ARG A 266 -20.28 7.51 10.23
N GLU A 267 -21.09 6.47 10.43
CA GLU A 267 -21.19 5.79 11.71
C GLU A 267 -19.94 4.92 11.91
N VAL A 268 -19.25 5.11 13.04
CA VAL A 268 -18.09 4.30 13.40
C VAL A 268 -18.47 2.81 13.50
N PHE A 269 -17.53 1.93 13.16
CA PHE A 269 -17.73 0.47 13.11
C PHE A 269 -18.81 -0.01 12.14
N SER A 270 -19.19 0.83 11.18
CA SER A 270 -19.90 0.38 9.99
C SER A 270 -18.90 0.00 8.88
N GLY A 271 -19.25 -0.95 8.01
CA GLY A 271 -18.37 -1.35 6.92
C GLY A 271 -17.05 -1.96 7.42
N ASP A 272 -15.92 -1.41 6.99
CA ASP A 272 -14.58 -1.81 7.46
C ASP A 272 -13.92 -0.71 8.33
N ASP A 273 -14.71 0.19 8.89
CA ASP A 273 -14.22 1.22 9.79
C ASP A 273 -13.56 0.61 11.04
N ARG A 274 -12.42 1.18 11.40
CA ARG A 274 -11.65 0.84 12.61
C ARG A 274 -11.37 2.07 13.47
N THR A 275 -12.16 3.13 13.32
CA THR A 275 -11.95 4.39 14.06
C THR A 275 -11.95 4.14 15.57
N PRO A 276 -10.87 4.49 16.28
CA PRO A 276 -10.86 4.36 17.73
C PRO A 276 -11.93 5.24 18.38
N ALA A 277 -12.74 4.63 19.24
CA ALA A 277 -13.77 5.25 20.06
C ALA A 277 -13.64 4.78 21.51
N GLY A 278 -14.56 5.21 22.38
CA GLY A 278 -14.53 4.81 23.79
C GLY A 278 -13.26 5.30 24.49
N VAL A 279 -12.52 4.38 25.13
CA VAL A 279 -11.26 4.73 25.84
C VAL A 279 -10.12 5.13 24.91
N HIS A 280 -10.24 4.84 23.60
CA HIS A 280 -9.22 5.17 22.59
C HIS A 280 -9.64 6.33 21.67
N GLU A 281 -10.74 7.01 21.96
CA GLU A 281 -11.21 8.15 21.16
C GLU A 281 -10.12 9.25 21.05
N GLY A 282 -9.85 9.72 19.82
CA GLY A 282 -8.82 10.73 19.53
C GLY A 282 -7.39 10.19 19.33
N ILE A 283 -7.18 8.87 19.43
CA ILE A 283 -5.89 8.22 19.19
C ILE A 283 -5.72 7.89 17.69
N SER A 284 -4.53 8.14 17.14
CA SER A 284 -4.21 7.82 15.74
C SER A 284 -4.07 6.31 15.55
N CYS A 285 -4.44 5.79 14.39
CA CYS A 285 -4.15 4.39 14.00
C CYS A 285 -2.68 4.03 14.24
N LEU A 286 -1.76 4.97 13.97
CA LEU A 286 -0.30 4.80 14.09
C LEU A 286 0.23 4.85 15.53
N ALA A 287 -0.62 5.14 16.51
CA ALA A 287 -0.25 5.02 17.92
C ALA A 287 -0.34 3.56 18.40
N CYS A 288 -1.25 2.78 17.82
CA CYS A 288 -1.43 1.36 18.14
C CYS A 288 -0.77 0.46 17.09
N HIS A 289 -1.00 0.72 15.81
CA HIS A 289 -0.44 -0.08 14.74
C HIS A 289 0.93 0.44 14.32
N ASP A 290 1.91 -0.46 14.22
CA ASP A 290 3.14 -0.14 13.53
C ASP A 290 2.89 0.14 12.03
N ARG A 291 3.88 0.74 11.36
CA ARG A 291 3.75 1.23 9.98
C ARG A 291 3.49 0.11 8.97
N HIS A 292 4.47 -0.73 8.68
CA HIS A 292 4.39 -1.70 7.58
C HIS A 292 3.88 -3.07 8.01
N ARG A 293 4.19 -3.48 9.23
CA ARG A 293 3.84 -4.79 9.80
C ARG A 293 2.46 -4.77 10.47
N GLN A 294 1.94 -3.59 10.81
CA GLN A 294 0.60 -3.34 11.36
C GLN A 294 0.34 -4.07 12.69
N THR A 295 1.38 -4.47 13.41
CA THR A 295 1.28 -5.13 14.71
C THR A 295 1.04 -4.11 15.83
N THR A 296 0.37 -4.56 16.89
CA THR A 296 -0.04 -3.76 18.05
C THR A 296 0.62 -4.20 19.36
N ARG A 297 1.37 -5.33 19.35
CA ARG A 297 1.84 -5.97 20.59
C ARG A 297 2.73 -5.08 21.47
N ALA A 298 3.52 -4.20 20.87
CA ALA A 298 4.39 -3.28 21.63
C ALA A 298 3.74 -1.93 21.94
N SER A 299 2.54 -1.63 21.42
CA SER A 299 1.96 -0.29 21.54
C SER A 299 1.30 -0.05 22.89
N CYS A 300 0.75 -1.10 23.52
CA CYS A 300 0.06 -1.01 24.79
C CYS A 300 0.96 -0.39 25.86
N ALA A 301 2.21 -0.87 25.97
CA ALA A 301 3.21 -0.40 26.92
C ALA A 301 3.63 1.08 26.74
N ASN A 302 3.45 1.66 25.55
CA ASN A 302 3.78 3.08 25.31
C ASN A 302 2.82 4.03 26.07
N CYS A 303 1.62 3.54 26.35
CA CYS A 303 0.56 4.28 27.02
C CYS A 303 0.22 3.69 28.40
N HIS A 304 0.32 2.37 28.57
CA HIS A 304 -0.07 1.67 29.79
C HIS A 304 1.16 1.17 30.56
N PRO A 305 1.19 1.33 31.89
CA PRO A 305 0.12 1.88 32.72
C PRO A 305 0.10 3.41 32.78
N ARG A 306 1.10 4.12 32.21
CA ARG A 306 1.36 5.55 32.41
C ARG A 306 0.15 6.48 32.24
N LEU A 307 -0.70 6.23 31.25
CA LEU A 307 -1.87 7.02 30.89
C LEU A 307 -3.19 6.38 31.35
N SER A 308 -3.13 5.14 31.85
CA SER A 308 -4.31 4.44 32.35
C SER A 308 -4.48 4.61 33.85
N ASN A 309 -5.72 4.89 34.23
CA ASN A 309 -6.07 5.13 35.63
C ASN A 309 -6.54 3.86 36.35
N CYS A 310 -6.71 2.73 35.64
CA CYS A 310 -7.32 1.52 36.22
C CYS A 310 -6.31 0.56 36.88
N GLY A 311 -5.01 0.71 36.61
CA GLY A 311 -3.96 -0.16 37.17
C GLY A 311 -4.02 -1.62 36.69
N LEU A 312 -4.83 -1.92 35.68
CA LEU A 312 -4.95 -3.26 35.10
C LEU A 312 -3.90 -3.49 34.01
N ASP A 313 -3.49 -4.75 33.87
CA ASP A 313 -2.73 -5.23 32.73
C ASP A 313 -3.66 -5.31 31.51
N VAL A 314 -3.64 -4.25 30.70
CA VAL A 314 -4.59 -4.08 29.59
C VAL A 314 -4.44 -5.12 28.49
N GLU A 315 -3.28 -5.77 28.38
CA GLU A 315 -3.06 -6.84 27.40
C GLU A 315 -3.78 -8.13 27.78
N LYS A 316 -4.16 -8.30 29.05
CA LYS A 316 -4.90 -9.46 29.57
C LYS A 316 -6.38 -9.20 29.79
N MET A 317 -6.84 -7.96 29.57
CA MET A 317 -8.25 -7.63 29.70
C MET A 317 -9.06 -8.33 28.62
N ASP A 318 -10.31 -8.68 28.95
CA ASP A 318 -11.24 -9.29 28.00
C ASP A 318 -11.57 -8.28 26.89
N THR A 319 -10.76 -8.33 25.83
CA THR A 319 -10.90 -7.50 24.63
C THR A 319 -10.47 -8.31 23.40
N THR A 320 -10.83 -7.82 22.22
CA THR A 320 -10.41 -8.43 20.95
C THR A 320 -8.90 -8.44 20.72
N PHE A 321 -8.12 -7.70 21.51
CA PHE A 321 -6.65 -7.80 21.52
C PHE A 321 -6.19 -9.13 22.12
N ALA A 322 -6.69 -9.47 23.32
CA ALA A 322 -6.32 -10.71 24.02
C ALA A 322 -7.03 -11.94 23.43
N ASN A 323 -8.31 -11.79 23.09
CA ASN A 323 -9.15 -12.85 22.55
C ASN A 323 -10.02 -12.32 21.40
N LYS A 324 -9.74 -12.76 20.17
CA LYS A 324 -10.49 -12.34 18.96
C LYS A 324 -12.01 -12.56 19.05
N ASN A 325 -12.48 -13.48 19.90
CA ASN A 325 -13.90 -13.78 20.10
C ASN A 325 -14.53 -12.99 21.26
N SER A 326 -13.78 -12.10 21.91
CA SER A 326 -14.30 -11.23 22.96
C SER A 326 -15.43 -10.36 22.43
N ARG A 327 -16.43 -10.09 23.29
CA ARG A 327 -17.52 -9.14 23.01
C ARG A 327 -17.05 -7.69 23.08
N HIS A 328 -15.90 -7.44 23.69
CA HIS A 328 -15.35 -6.10 23.88
C HIS A 328 -14.31 -5.80 22.79
N ASN A 329 -14.73 -5.08 21.75
CA ASN A 329 -13.82 -4.72 20.68
C ASN A 329 -12.81 -3.67 21.17
N ILE A 330 -11.51 -3.96 21.03
CA ILE A 330 -10.42 -3.08 21.48
C ILE A 330 -10.52 -1.66 20.91
N HIS A 331 -11.13 -1.49 19.74
CA HIS A 331 -11.28 -0.18 19.13
C HIS A 331 -12.46 0.64 19.69
N THR A 332 -13.46 0.02 20.34
CA THR A 332 -14.66 0.71 20.89
C THR A 332 -14.82 0.60 22.39
N VAL A 333 -14.01 -0.23 23.04
CA VAL A 333 -14.18 -0.58 24.45
C VAL A 333 -14.29 0.68 25.32
N LYS A 334 -15.23 0.65 26.25
CA LYS A 334 -15.53 1.73 27.20
C LYS A 334 -15.08 1.30 28.59
N CYS A 335 -14.86 2.27 29.48
CA CYS A 335 -14.51 1.97 30.87
C CYS A 335 -15.54 1.03 31.54
N ALA A 336 -16.83 1.23 31.28
CA ALA A 336 -17.90 0.41 31.86
C ALA A 336 -17.86 -1.05 31.38
N ASP A 337 -17.34 -1.33 30.18
CA ASP A 337 -17.23 -2.68 29.63
C ASP A 337 -16.29 -3.54 30.47
N CYS A 338 -15.21 -2.94 30.97
CA CYS A 338 -14.21 -3.63 31.79
C CYS A 338 -14.39 -3.37 33.29
N HIS A 339 -15.22 -2.41 33.67
CA HIS A 339 -15.51 -2.04 35.06
C HIS A 339 -17.01 -2.08 35.36
N PRO A 340 -17.63 -3.28 35.33
CA PRO A 340 -19.07 -3.44 35.57
C PRO A 340 -19.51 -3.03 36.98
N LYS A 341 -18.57 -2.97 37.92
CA LYS A 341 -18.79 -2.55 39.32
C LYS A 341 -18.47 -1.06 39.57
N GLY A 342 -18.19 -0.30 38.51
CA GLY A 342 -17.85 1.12 38.59
C GLY A 342 -16.42 1.41 38.19
N VAL A 343 -16.24 2.51 37.44
CA VAL A 343 -14.94 2.96 36.93
C VAL A 343 -14.09 3.50 38.09
N PRO A 344 -12.84 3.02 38.27
CA PRO A 344 -11.96 3.51 39.31
C PRO A 344 -11.74 5.02 39.23
N ALA A 345 -11.72 5.69 40.38
CA ALA A 345 -11.40 7.10 40.45
C ALA A 345 -9.99 7.35 39.88
N ARG A 346 -9.85 8.46 39.14
CA ARG A 346 -8.57 8.87 38.57
C ARG A 346 -7.57 9.08 39.71
N ARG A 347 -6.43 8.37 39.68
CA ARG A 347 -5.35 8.67 40.63
C ARG A 347 -4.96 10.15 40.46
N PRO A 348 -4.85 10.93 41.55
CA PRO A 348 -4.34 12.29 41.45
C PRO A 348 -2.99 12.21 40.75
N ARG A 349 -2.77 13.06 39.74
CA ARG A 349 -1.42 13.26 39.19
C ARG A 349 -0.57 13.66 40.39
N MET A 350 0.38 12.81 40.79
CA MET A 350 1.44 13.27 41.67
C MET A 350 2.07 14.44 40.93
N ALA A 351 2.02 15.63 41.53
CA ALA A 351 2.78 16.75 41.02
C ALA A 351 4.22 16.25 40.90
N GLU A 352 4.76 16.24 39.69
CA GLU A 352 6.19 16.09 39.50
C GLU A 352 6.83 17.21 40.32
N ASN A 353 7.48 16.82 41.41
CA ASN A 353 8.43 17.69 42.08
C ASN A 353 9.49 18.03 41.04
N LEU A 354 9.43 19.26 40.54
CA LEU A 354 10.52 19.93 39.88
C LEU A 354 11.56 20.21 40.97
N ASP A 355 12.55 19.34 41.10
CA ASP A 355 13.86 19.67 41.64
C ASP A 355 14.89 19.59 40.50
#